data_AF-A4A9N2-F1
#
_entry.id   AF-A4A9N2-F1
#
_cell.length_a   1.000
_cell.length_b   1.000
_cell.length_c   1.000
_cell.angle_alpha   90.00
_cell.angle_beta   90.00
_cell.angle_gamma   90.00
#
_symmetry.space_group_name_H-M   'P 1'
#
loop_
_entity.id
_entity.type
_entity.pdbx_description
1 polymer ?
#
loop_
_entity_poly.entity_id
_entity_poly.type
_entity_poly.pdbx_seq_one_letter_code
_entity_poly.pdbx_strand_id
1 'polypeptide(L)' 'MYVCICNGITDKQIRAAAAGGATTLQALRDELGVASQCGGCTDHALSLLQDNPTLPQVGEGLFYSAASPA' A
#
# COMPACT_ATOMS: atom_id res chain seq x y z
N MET A 1 12.10 0.78 -7.30
CA MET A 1 12.86 0.76 -6.03
C MET A 1 12.62 -0.56 -5.30
N TYR A 2 13.60 -1.05 -4.52
CA TYR A 2 13.35 -2.19 -3.62
C TYR A 2 12.50 -1.76 -2.43
N VAL A 3 11.45 -2.54 -2.17
CA VAL A 3 10.53 -2.34 -1.05
C VAL A 3 10.83 -3.36 0.05
N CYS A 4 11.05 -4.62 -0.31
CA CYS A 4 11.49 -5.66 0.62
C CYS A 4 12.92 -6.08 0.32
N ILE A 5 13.85 -5.74 1.21
CA ILE A 5 15.27 -6.11 1.05
C ILE A 5 15.48 -7.60 1.33
N CYS A 6 14.80 -8.16 2.32
CA CYS A 6 14.92 -9.56 2.71
C CYS A 6 14.71 -10.53 1.55
N ASN A 7 13.70 -10.25 0.72
CA ASN A 7 13.28 -11.12 -0.37
C ASN A 7 13.46 -10.47 -1.75
N GLY A 8 14.14 -9.32 -1.82
CA GLY A 8 14.43 -8.64 -3.09
C GLY A 8 13.20 -8.20 -3.88
N ILE A 9 12.11 -7.78 -3.20
CA ILE A 9 10.86 -7.39 -3.86
C ILE A 9 10.85 -5.90 -4.15
N THR A 10 10.49 -5.55 -5.38
CA THR A 10 10.43 -4.17 -5.89
C THR A 10 9.02 -3.61 -5.91
N ASP A 11 8.93 -2.29 -5.92
CA ASP A 11 7.69 -1.53 -6.15
C ASP A 11 6.92 -1.99 -7.39
N LYS A 12 7.62 -2.24 -8.51
CA LYS A 12 7.01 -2.71 -9.75
C LYS A 12 6.34 -4.06 -9.60
N GLN A 13 6.97 -4.99 -8.86
CA GLN A 13 6.37 -6.30 -8.60
C GLN A 13 5.12 -6.19 -7.74
N ILE A 14 5.16 -5.35 -6.70
CA ILE A 14 3.99 -5.10 -5.83
C ILE A 14 2.83 -4.49 -6.63
N ARG A 15 3.11 -3.47 -7.45
CA ARG A 15 2.10 -2.83 -8.30
C ARG A 15 1.54 -3.80 -9.36
N ALA A 16 2.38 -4.68 -9.91
CA ALA A 16 1.94 -5.71 -10.86
C ALA A 16 1.01 -6.76 -10.21
N ALA A 17 1.37 -7.27 -9.02
CA ALA A 17 0.52 -8.18 -8.26
C ALA A 17 -0.82 -7.53 -7.87
N ALA A 18 -0.77 -6.24 -7.48
CA ALA A 18 -1.98 -5.49 -7.17
C ALA A 18 -2.89 -5.28 -8.40
N ALA A 19 -2.32 -4.95 -9.55
CA ALA A 19 -3.04 -4.91 -10.82
C ALA A 19 -3.59 -6.29 -11.25
N GLY A 20 -2.94 -7.37 -10.82
CA GLY A 20 -3.40 -8.75 -10.97
C GLY A 20 -4.51 -9.16 -10.01
N GLY A 21 -4.91 -8.30 -9.07
CA GLY A 21 -6.01 -8.52 -8.15
C GLY A 21 -5.62 -8.70 -6.67
N ALA A 22 -4.33 -8.59 -6.32
CA ALA A 22 -3.93 -8.59 -4.91
C ALA A 22 -4.44 -7.32 -4.20
N THR A 23 -5.31 -7.50 -3.21
CA THR A 23 -5.93 -6.39 -2.43
C THR A 23 -5.49 -6.35 -0.97
N THR A 24 -4.69 -7.32 -0.52
CA THR A 24 -4.24 -7.43 0.87
C THR A 24 -2.75 -7.72 0.94
N LEU A 25 -2.12 -7.36 2.07
CA LEU A 25 -0.73 -7.73 2.35
C LEU A 25 -0.54 -9.25 2.35
N GLN A 26 -1.55 -10.00 2.82
CA GLN A 26 -1.49 -11.46 2.82
C GLN A 26 -1.43 -12.00 1.39
N ALA A 27 -2.25 -11.49 0.48
CA ALA A 27 -2.18 -11.86 -0.94
C ALA A 27 -0.79 -11.56 -1.54
N LEU A 28 -0.23 -10.36 -1.27
CA LEU A 28 1.14 -10.06 -1.73
C LEU A 28 2.20 -10.97 -1.10
N ARG A 29 2.05 -11.33 0.18
CA ARG A 29 2.98 -12.20 0.87
C ARG A 29 2.95 -13.60 0.30
N ASP A 30 1.76 -14.11 0.00
CA ASP A 30 1.58 -15.44 -0.59
C ASP A 30 2.11 -15.49 -2.03
N GLU A 31 1.95 -14.40 -2.80
CA GLU A 31 2.38 -14.32 -4.20
C GLU A 31 3.88 -13.97 -4.37
N LEU A 32 4.36 -12.97 -3.63
CA LEU A 32 5.70 -12.38 -3.80
C LEU A 32 6.65 -12.68 -2.64
N GLY A 33 6.16 -13.19 -1.52
CA GLY A 33 6.95 -13.30 -0.29
C GLY A 33 7.22 -11.96 0.39
N VAL A 34 6.54 -10.87 0.05
CA VAL A 34 6.75 -9.58 0.74
C VAL A 34 6.40 -9.69 2.23
N ALA A 35 7.17 -9.03 3.10
CA ALA A 35 6.95 -9.01 4.55
C ALA A 35 6.90 -10.40 5.23
N SER A 36 7.45 -11.46 4.62
CA SER A 36 7.47 -12.81 5.21
C SER A 36 8.66 -13.07 6.15
N GLN A 37 9.65 -12.18 6.20
CA GLN A 37 10.85 -12.32 7.04
C GLN A 37 10.86 -11.34 8.22
N CYS A 38 11.39 -10.12 8.05
CA CYS A 38 11.53 -9.17 9.16
C CYS A 38 10.31 -8.24 9.35
N GLY A 39 9.40 -8.20 8.38
CA GLY A 39 8.21 -7.34 8.40
C GLY A 39 8.44 -5.83 8.20
N GLY A 40 9.69 -5.34 8.18
CA GLY A 40 9.99 -3.89 8.12
C GLY A 40 9.54 -3.16 6.84
N CYS A 41 9.11 -3.88 5.82
CA CYS A 41 8.58 -3.32 4.57
C CYS A 41 7.04 -3.21 4.54
N THR A 42 6.35 -3.62 5.61
CA THR A 42 4.88 -3.78 5.66
C THR A 42 4.14 -2.50 5.28
N ASP A 43 4.43 -1.39 5.96
CA ASP A 43 3.72 -0.12 5.74
C ASP A 43 3.94 0.40 4.31
N HIS A 44 5.16 0.24 3.80
CA HIS A 44 5.49 0.65 2.44
C HIS A 44 4.79 -0.22 1.39
N ALA A 45 4.76 -1.55 1.58
CA ALA A 45 4.04 -2.45 0.70
C ALA A 45 2.52 -2.17 0.70
N LEU A 46 1.94 -1.83 1.85
CA LEU A 46 0.54 -1.42 1.99
C LEU A 46 0.24 -0.09 1.30
N SER A 47 1.11 0.91 1.44
CA SER A 47 0.96 2.18 0.72
C SER A 47 0.93 1.96 -0.80
N LEU A 48 1.80 1.08 -1.33
CA LEU A 48 1.80 0.74 -2.75
C LEU A 48 0.56 -0.03 -3.22
N LEU A 49 -0.07 -0.82 -2.33
CA LEU A 49 -1.36 -1.47 -2.59
C LEU A 49 -2.49 -0.45 -2.71
N GLN A 50 -2.49 0.56 -1.83
CA GLN A 50 -3.51 1.61 -1.76
C GLN A 50 -3.35 2.66 -2.86
N ASP A 51 -2.13 2.87 -3.34
CA ASP A 51 -1.79 3.74 -4.46
C ASP A 51 -2.33 3.25 -5.83
N ASN A 52 -3.13 2.18 -5.88
CA ASN A 52 -3.81 1.78 -7.11
C ASN A 52 -4.83 2.86 -7.52
N PRO A 53 -4.62 3.55 -8.66
CA PRO A 53 -5.44 4.67 -9.06
C PRO A 53 -6.75 4.16 -9.69
N THR A 54 -7.66 3.58 -8.91
CA THR A 54 -9.02 3.31 -9.39
C THR A 54 -10.03 4.37 -8.94
N LEU A 55 -9.69 5.30 -8.03
CA LEU A 55 -10.56 6.40 -7.61
C LEU A 55 -9.76 7.66 -7.22
N PRO A 56 -10.36 8.86 -7.35
CA PRO A 56 -9.73 10.10 -6.92
C PRO A 56 -9.56 10.09 -5.39
N GLN A 57 -8.32 10.29 -4.97
CA GLN A 57 -7.90 10.45 -3.58
C GLN A 57 -8.54 11.74 -3.04
N VAL A 58 -9.68 11.65 -2.35
CA VAL A 58 -10.21 12.77 -1.55
C VAL A 58 -9.29 12.90 -0.35
N GLY A 59 -8.23 13.71 -0.53
CA GLY A 59 -7.27 14.03 0.51
C GLY A 59 -7.95 14.63 1.73
N GLU A 60 -7.74 13.98 2.87
CA GLU A 60 -7.13 14.59 4.07
C GLU A 60 -7.13 16.14 4.04
N GLY A 61 -8.26 16.74 4.41
CA GLY A 61 -8.40 18.20 4.37
C GLY A 61 -9.70 18.82 4.88
N LEU A 62 -10.74 18.05 5.22
CA LEU A 62 -12.04 18.61 5.64
C LEU A 62 -12.29 18.62 7.15
N PHE A 63 -11.25 18.41 7.96
CA PHE A 63 -11.34 18.44 9.43
C PHE A 63 -11.09 19.81 10.09
N TYR A 64 -10.85 20.89 9.33
CA TYR A 64 -10.75 22.22 9.94
C TYR A 64 -12.05 23.02 9.77
N SER A 65 -12.86 22.95 10.83
CA SER A 65 -13.76 24.00 11.31
C SER A 65 -15.03 24.29 10.49
N ALA A 66 -16.02 23.42 10.64
CA ALA A 66 -17.42 23.84 10.67
C ALA A 66 -18.08 23.38 11.98
N ALA A 67 -17.67 24.01 13.08
CA ALA A 67 -18.39 24.09 14.36
C ALA A 67 -17.87 25.37 15.05
N SER A 68 -18.65 26.39 15.38
CA SER A 68 -20.09 26.46 15.60
C SER A 68 -20.66 27.87 15.38
N PRO A 69 -22.00 27.99 15.26
CA PRO A 69 -22.76 29.22 15.05
C PRO A 69 -23.04 29.97 16.37
N ALA A 70 -23.36 31.26 16.21
CA ALA A 70 -23.91 32.21 17.19
C ALA A 70 -22.99 32.72 18.31
#